data_AF-A0A1M7RTT8-F1
#
_entry.id   AF-A0A1M7RTT8-F1
#
_cell.length_a   1.000
_cell.length_b   1.000
_cell.length_c   1.000
_cell.angle_alpha   90.00
_cell.angle_beta   90.00
_cell.angle_gamma   90.00
#
_symmetry.space_group_name_H-M   'P 1'
#
loop_
_entity.id
_entity.type
_entity.pdbx_description
1 polymer ?
#
loop_
_entity_poly.entity_id
_entity_poly.type
_entity_poly.pdbx_seq_one_letter_code
_entity_poly.pdbx_strand_id
1 'polypeptide(L)'
;MALTSSTIGELGKINGPRCCKRDAMIAFKHGIEYVRQHFGVQIEYEKQHCEFSSQNQQCIKEDARYLDNGKLLVSDDLEIMEL
;
A
#
# COMPACT_ATOMS: atom_id res chain seq x y z
N MET A 1 9.92 -8.88 13.61
CA MET A 1 9.54 -7.53 13.15
C MET A 1 8.34 -7.64 12.22
N ALA A 2 7.11 -7.71 12.76
CA ALA A 2 5.89 -8.07 12.00
C ALA A 2 5.50 -7.05 10.91
N LEU A 3 5.66 -5.75 11.19
CA LEU A 3 5.44 -4.68 10.21
C LEU A 3 6.35 -4.82 8.99
N THR A 4 7.67 -4.92 9.22
CA THR A 4 8.65 -5.00 8.14
C THR A 4 8.49 -6.27 7.32
N SER A 5 8.25 -7.43 7.96
CA SER A 5 8.07 -8.69 7.24
C SER A 5 6.80 -8.71 6.37
N SER A 6 5.68 -8.17 6.87
CA SER A 6 4.44 -8.11 6.09
C SER A 6 4.56 -7.17 4.89
N THR A 7 5.19 -6.01 5.07
CA THR A 7 5.45 -5.05 3.99
C THR A 7 6.32 -5.66 2.89
N ILE A 8 7.43 -6.31 3.27
CA ILE A 8 8.33 -6.97 2.31
C ILE A 8 7.62 -8.13 1.60
N GLY A 9 6.77 -8.87 2.32
CA GLY A 9 5.94 -9.93 1.74
C GLY A 9 5.04 -9.41 0.61
N GLU A 10 4.33 -8.31 0.83
CA GLU A 10 3.49 -7.70 -0.22
C GLU A 10 4.30 -7.17 -1.39
N LEU A 11 5.45 -6.52 -1.13
CA LEU A 11 6.35 -6.10 -2.21
C LEU A 11 6.81 -7.29 -3.06
N GLY A 12 7.12 -8.43 -2.42
CA GLY A 12 7.49 -9.67 -3.11
C GLY A 12 6.40 -10.18 -4.07
N LYS A 13 5.12 -10.04 -3.71
CA LYS A 13 3.99 -10.44 -4.56
C LYS A 13 3.86 -9.60 -5.83
N ILE A 14 4.36 -8.36 -5.84
CA ILE A 14 4.20 -7.38 -6.93
C ILE A 14 5.47 -7.07 -7.72
N ASN A 15 6.31 -8.09 -7.91
CA ASN A 15 7.60 -8.01 -8.60
C ASN A 15 8.65 -7.18 -7.84
N GLY A 16 8.59 -7.19 -6.51
CA GLY A 16 9.58 -6.55 -5.64
C GLY A 16 9.55 -5.02 -5.66
N PRO A 17 10.50 -4.39 -4.95
CA PRO A 17 10.66 -2.94 -4.94
C PRO A 17 11.12 -2.45 -6.32
N ARG A 18 10.36 -1.55 -6.93
CA ARG A 18 10.65 -0.97 -8.26
C ARG A 18 10.43 0.54 -8.32
N CYS A 19 9.71 1.11 -7.34
CA CYS A 19 9.34 2.52 -7.35
C CYS A 19 9.18 3.00 -5.92
N CYS A 20 10.05 3.93 -5.49
CA CYS A 20 10.06 4.42 -4.12
C CYS A 20 8.69 4.92 -3.62
N LYS A 21 7.88 5.56 -4.49
CA LYS A 21 6.54 6.01 -4.13
C LYS A 21 5.59 4.84 -3.88
N ARG A 22 5.56 3.86 -4.78
CA ARG A 22 4.71 2.67 -4.62
C ARG A 22 5.11 1.90 -3.35
N ASP A 23 6.42 1.70 -3.18
CA ASP A 23 6.96 0.95 -2.06
C ASP A 23 6.66 1.68 -0.73
N ALA A 24 6.75 3.01 -0.70
CA ALA A 24 6.34 3.83 0.43
C ALA A 24 4.83 3.75 0.71
N MET A 25 3.97 3.82 -0.31
CA MET A 25 2.51 3.71 -0.11
C MET A 25 2.11 2.35 0.46
N ILE A 26 2.76 1.27 0.04
CA ILE A 26 2.53 -0.07 0.61
C ILE A 26 2.98 -0.09 2.07
N ALA A 27 4.18 0.44 2.37
CA ALA A 27 4.67 0.54 3.74
C ALA A 27 3.73 1.35 4.65
N PHE A 28 3.17 2.46 4.16
CA PHE A 28 2.20 3.24 4.93
C PHE A 28 0.94 2.47 5.23
N LYS A 29 0.37 1.75 4.26
CA LYS A 29 -0.85 0.93 4.50
C LYS A 29 -0.61 -0.14 5.57
N HIS A 30 0.52 -0.84 5.49
CA HIS A 30 0.90 -1.81 6.52
C HIS A 30 1.19 -1.16 7.88
N GLY A 31 1.79 0.03 7.87
CA GLY A 31 2.05 0.81 9.08
C GLY A 31 0.77 1.25 9.77
N ILE A 32 -0.21 1.75 9.01
CA ILE A 32 -1.52 2.15 9.52
C ILE A 32 -2.22 0.95 10.15
N GLU A 33 -2.25 -0.18 9.45
CA GLU A 33 -2.88 -1.40 9.95
C GLU A 33 -2.17 -1.93 11.20
N TYR A 34 -0.84 -1.92 11.21
CA TYR A 34 -0.05 -2.26 12.39
C TYR A 34 -0.36 -1.35 13.58
N VAL A 35 -0.45 -0.04 13.34
CA VAL A 35 -0.78 0.93 14.39
C VAL A 35 -2.19 0.70 14.94
N ARG A 36 -3.16 0.46 14.05
CA ARG A 36 -4.54 0.14 14.42
C ARG A 36 -4.61 -1.13 15.29
N GLN A 37 -3.96 -2.21 14.86
CA GLN A 37 -3.99 -3.50 15.57
C GLN A 37 -3.26 -3.48 16.92
N HIS A 38 -2.14 -2.77 17.03
CA HIS A 38 -1.28 -2.83 18.22
C HIS A 38 -1.50 -1.68 19.20
N PHE A 39 -2.02 -0.54 18.75
CA PHE A 39 -2.19 0.64 19.59
C PHE A 39 -3.64 1.17 19.59
N GLY A 40 -4.54 0.60 18.78
CA GLY A 40 -5.95 1.03 18.72
C GLY A 40 -6.14 2.42 18.10
N VAL A 41 -5.11 2.98 17.45
CA VAL A 41 -5.17 4.31 16.83
C VAL A 41 -5.55 4.17 15.37
N GLN A 42 -6.60 4.87 14.95
CA GLN A 42 -6.97 4.99 13.54
C GLN A 42 -6.21 6.17 12.91
N ILE A 43 -5.54 5.91 11.80
CA ILE A 43 -4.84 6.93 11.01
C ILE A 43 -5.55 7.06 9.68
N GLU A 44 -5.98 8.27 9.35
CA GLU A 44 -6.59 8.57 8.06
C GLU A 44 -5.57 8.40 6.92
N TYR A 45 -6.04 7.86 5.79
CA TYR A 45 -5.23 7.69 4.60
C TYR A 45 -5.93 8.28 3.40
N GLU A 46 -5.33 9.30 2.81
CA GLU A 46 -5.80 9.89 1.57
C GLU A 46 -5.00 9.37 0.39
N LYS A 47 -5.71 9.12 -0.71
CA LYS A 47 -5.13 8.73 -1.98
C LYS A 47 -4.25 9.85 -2.55
N GLN A 48 -2.97 9.56 -2.78
CA GLN A 48 -1.99 10.53 -3.29
C GLN A 48 -1.65 10.29 -4.77
N HIS A 49 -1.57 11.35 -5.56
CA HIS A 49 -1.08 11.27 -6.94
C HIS A 49 0.46 11.35 -7.00
N CYS A 50 1.09 10.58 -7.89
CA CYS A 50 2.54 10.60 -8.06
C CYS A 50 2.94 11.53 -9.22
N GLU A 51 3.46 12.70 -8.88
CA GLU A 51 3.95 13.70 -9.84
C GLU A 51 5.31 13.33 -10.48
N PHE A 52 5.97 12.30 -9.96
CA PHE A 52 7.32 11.87 -10.37
C PHE A 52 7.29 10.68 -11.33
N SER A 53 6.11 10.22 -11.75
CA SER A 53 5.95 9.04 -12.61
C SER A 53 6.66 9.20 -13.97
N SER A 54 6.68 10.42 -14.51
CA SER A 54 7.39 10.77 -15.76
C SER A 54 8.91 10.66 -15.66
N GLN A 55 9.47 10.74 -14.46
CA GLN A 55 10.91 10.72 -14.20
C GLN A 55 11.45 9.30 -13.91
N ASN A 56 10.56 8.32 -13.74
CA ASN A 56 10.94 6.94 -13.48
C ASN A 56 10.69 6.09 -14.72
N GLN A 57 11.76 5.71 -15.44
CA GLN A 57 11.70 4.86 -16.63
C GLN A 57 11.22 3.42 -16.33
N GLN A 58 11.26 2.99 -15.08
CA GLN A 58 10.72 1.71 -14.60
C GLN A 58 9.31 1.87 -14.00
N CYS A 59 8.73 3.07 -14.04
CA CYS A 59 7.36 3.28 -13.63
C CYS A 59 6.46 2.53 -14.58
N ILE A 60 5.76 1.53 -14.06
CA ILE A 60 4.87 0.73 -14.88
C ILE A 60 3.61 1.47 -15.31
N LYS A 61 3.31 2.67 -14.76
CA LYS A 61 2.15 3.56 -15.00
C LYS A 61 0.77 2.89 -14.89
N GLU A 62 0.60 1.74 -15.53
CA GLU A 62 -0.30 0.63 -15.28
C GLU A 62 -0.09 0.04 -13.88
N ASP A 63 -0.34 0.84 -12.85
CA ASP A 63 -1.09 0.27 -11.73
C ASP A 63 -1.97 1.29 -11.02
N ALA A 64 -3.02 1.70 -11.72
CA ALA A 64 -4.21 2.17 -11.05
C ALA A 64 -4.73 1.16 -10.00
N ARG A 65 -4.30 -0.12 -9.90
CA ARG A 65 -4.76 -1.00 -8.80
C ARG A 65 -4.19 -0.59 -7.43
N TYR A 66 -3.25 0.35 -7.37
CA TYR A 66 -2.90 1.04 -6.12
C TYR A 66 -3.47 2.47 -6.02
N LEU A 67 -4.06 3.00 -7.11
CA LEU A 67 -4.58 4.36 -7.23
C LEU A 67 -5.89 4.52 -8.07
N ASP A 68 -6.79 3.54 -8.19
CA ASP A 68 -8.19 3.66 -8.67
C ASP A 68 -9.02 2.35 -8.69
N ASN A 69 -10.33 2.50 -8.48
CA ASN A 69 -11.43 1.53 -8.62
C ASN A 69 -11.65 0.45 -7.53
N GLY A 70 -11.38 0.78 -6.27
CA GLY A 70 -12.12 0.17 -5.14
C GLY A 70 -11.95 -1.32 -4.89
N LYS A 71 -10.95 -1.99 -5.48
CA LYS A 71 -10.58 -3.37 -5.13
C LYS A 71 -9.07 -3.55 -5.14
N LEU A 72 -8.51 -3.69 -3.94
CA LEU A 72 -7.21 -4.31 -3.75
C LEU A 72 -7.45 -5.82 -3.71
N LEU A 73 -6.93 -6.56 -4.68
CA LEU A 73 -6.83 -8.02 -4.55
C LEU A 73 -5.63 -8.33 -3.66
N VAL A 74 -5.72 -7.97 -2.38
CA VAL A 74 -5.02 -8.74 -1.35
C VAL A 74 -6.04 -9.79 -0.94
N SER A 75 -5.65 -11.06 -1.09
CA SER A 75 -6.40 -12.21 -0.62
C SER A 75 -6.85 -11.98 0.82
N ASP A 76 -8.17 -12.04 0.99
CA ASP A 76 -8.93 -12.25 2.22
C ASP A 76 -9.10 -11.05 3.16
N ASP A 77 -10.34 -10.52 3.15
CA ASP A 77 -11.11 -10.06 4.30
C ASP A 77 -10.46 -9.06 5.27
N LEU A 78 -10.62 -7.77 5.00
CA LEU A 78 -10.99 -6.84 6.07
C LEU A 78 -12.27 -6.12 5.65
N GLU A 79 -13.37 -6.56 6.24
CA GLU A 79 -14.61 -5.82 6.36
C GLU A 79 -14.28 -4.36 6.70
N ILE A 80 -14.52 -3.47 5.74
CA ILE A 80 -14.83 -2.09 6.08
C ILE A 80 -16.20 -2.18 6.76
N MET A 81 -16.19 -2.34 8.08
CA MET A 81 -17.36 -2.08 8.90
C MET A 81 -17.68 -0.59 8.73
N GLU A 82 -18.65 -0.30 7.85
CA GLU A 82 -19.46 0.90 7.97
C GLU A 82 -20.11 0.89 9.37
N LEU A 83 -19.76 1.89 10.18
CA LEU A 83 -20.62 2.46 11.21
C LEU A 83 -20.87 3.92 10.85
#